data_AF-A0AAF3FA72-F1
#
_entry.id   AF-A0AAF3FA72-F1
#
_cell.length_a   1.000
_cell.length_b   1.000
_cell.length_c   1.000
_cell.angle_alpha   90.00
_cell.angle_beta   90.00
_cell.angle_gamma   90.00
#
_symmetry.space_group_name_H-M   'P 1'
#
loop_
_entity.id
_entity.type
_entity.pdbx_description
1 polymer ?
#
loop_
_entity_poly.entity_id
_entity_poly.type
_entity_poly.pdbx_seq_one_letter_code
_entity_poly.pdbx_strand_id
1 'polypeptide(L)'
;MDRRNELTPTSRNILCTYQRDRNTSKWAEFLPMIQLIKNRRYHHGIKRSPFAAMFGKNYDDANESRGAFENPDSLEVTETNAEEIISRNEDNALDENSNGSITQEFDFVNHDRTIAFEREAASAGQEKQAEKMLLASKQRFHPVNVGDNVRITIDPVDRPKIGHRNLMVVDDLYSIGTTNGVLPQMFSRNQLHPCETEFISVADVPDRTTSFRAAVGESSVHGKQGHRHCLCTGGCSSNRCACKKSGLLCNSRCHHSLSCKNK
;
A
#
# COMPACT_ATOMS: atom_id res chain seq x y z
N MET A 1 15.32 -7.60 26.65
CA MET A 1 14.56 -6.33 26.67
C MET A 1 13.56 -6.38 25.54
N ASP A 2 12.33 -6.74 25.88
CA ASP A 2 11.27 -7.12 24.94
C ASP A 2 10.82 -5.94 24.08
N ARG A 3 11.09 -6.04 22.77
CA ARG A 3 10.36 -5.28 21.74
C ARG A 3 8.99 -5.93 21.55
N ARG A 4 8.09 -5.78 22.52
CA ARG A 4 6.66 -5.87 22.24
C ARG A 4 6.31 -4.61 21.45
N ASN A 5 6.29 -4.75 20.12
CA ASN A 5 5.45 -3.90 19.27
C ASN A 5 4.04 -3.96 19.87
N GLU A 6 3.67 -2.95 20.65
CA GLU A 6 2.27 -2.72 21.00
C GLU A 6 1.56 -2.33 19.71
N LEU A 7 1.19 -3.34 18.93
CA LEU A 7 0.26 -3.21 17.83
C LEU A 7 -0.98 -2.57 18.43
N THR A 8 -1.21 -1.30 18.07
CA THR A 8 -2.43 -0.60 18.43
C THR A 8 -3.61 -1.49 18.02
N PRO A 9 -4.49 -1.90 18.95
CA PRO A 9 -5.59 -2.80 18.65
C PRO A 9 -6.37 -2.25 17.46
N THR A 10 -6.52 -3.06 16.41
CA THR A 10 -7.34 -2.67 15.26
C THR A 10 -8.79 -2.51 15.72
N SER A 11 -9.61 -1.75 14.98
CA SER A 11 -11.03 -1.62 15.31
C SER A 11 -11.72 -2.99 15.38
N ARG A 12 -11.28 -3.93 14.52
CA ARG A 12 -11.71 -5.33 14.55
C ARG A 12 -11.32 -6.02 15.86
N ASN A 13 -10.09 -5.86 16.34
CA ASN A 13 -9.64 -6.49 17.59
C ASN A 13 -10.49 -6.01 18.77
N ILE A 14 -10.74 -4.70 18.85
CA ILE A 14 -11.56 -4.09 19.89
C ILE A 14 -13.00 -4.62 19.80
N LEU A 15 -13.58 -4.65 18.60
CA LEU A 15 -14.94 -5.17 18.42
C LEU A 15 -15.06 -6.65 18.83
N CYS A 16 -14.11 -7.48 18.38
CA CYS A 16 -14.13 -8.91 18.67
C CYS A 16 -13.91 -9.24 20.15
N THR A 17 -13.24 -8.39 20.93
CA THR A 17 -13.13 -8.58 22.39
C THR A 17 -14.47 -8.27 23.06
N TYR A 18 -15.07 -7.11 22.77
CA TYR A 18 -16.33 -6.70 23.41
C TYR A 18 -17.52 -7.59 23.05
N GLN A 19 -17.60 -8.09 21.81
CA GLN A 19 -18.64 -9.04 21.41
C GLN A 19 -18.55 -10.37 22.18
N ARG A 20 -17.33 -10.84 22.48
CA ARG A 20 -17.12 -12.07 23.27
C ARG A 20 -17.50 -11.85 24.73
N ASP A 21 -17.06 -10.74 25.32
CA ASP A 21 -17.29 -10.45 26.74
C ASP A 21 -18.77 -10.22 27.05
N ARG A 22 -19.52 -9.60 26.13
CA ARG A 22 -20.96 -9.34 26.28
C ARG A 22 -21.87 -10.38 25.63
N ASN A 23 -21.30 -11.42 25.01
CA ASN A 23 -22.02 -12.48 24.30
C ASN A 23 -23.13 -11.94 23.38
N THR A 24 -22.84 -10.91 22.58
CA THR A 24 -23.82 -10.21 21.74
C THR A 24 -23.33 -10.05 20.30
N SER A 25 -24.26 -10.17 19.36
CA SER A 25 -24.04 -9.94 17.94
C SER A 25 -24.30 -8.47 17.52
N LYS A 26 -24.79 -7.64 18.44
CA LYS A 26 -25.13 -6.24 18.19
C LYS A 26 -23.89 -5.34 18.14
N TRP A 27 -23.08 -5.51 17.09
CA TRP A 27 -21.80 -4.82 16.94
C TRP A 27 -21.91 -3.28 16.89
N ALA A 28 -23.04 -2.76 16.43
CA ALA A 28 -23.29 -1.32 16.29
C ALA A 28 -23.25 -0.58 17.64
N GLU A 29 -23.69 -1.23 18.72
CA GLU A 29 -23.69 -0.67 20.09
C GLU A 29 -22.27 -0.34 20.58
N PHE A 30 -21.24 -0.99 20.02
CA PHE A 30 -19.84 -0.76 20.40
C PHE A 30 -19.12 0.31 19.56
N LEU A 31 -19.73 0.81 18.48
CA LEU A 31 -19.08 1.81 17.61
C LEU A 31 -18.69 3.10 18.35
N PRO A 32 -19.54 3.70 19.21
CA PRO A 32 -19.17 4.92 19.93
C PRO A 32 -17.94 4.70 20.83
N MET A 33 -17.86 3.55 21.49
CA MET A 33 -16.72 3.18 22.33
C MET A 33 -15.45 2.97 21.48
N ILE A 34 -15.55 2.29 20.34
CA ILE A 34 -14.40 2.12 19.42
C ILE A 34 -13.91 3.47 18.93
N GLN A 35 -14.83 4.36 18.54
CA GLN A 35 -14.50 5.72 18.11
C GLN A 35 -13.78 6.49 19.22
N LEU A 36 -14.29 6.41 20.45
CA LEU A 36 -13.69 7.04 21.63
C LEU A 36 -12.26 6.52 21.87
N ILE A 37 -12.07 5.20 21.89
CA ILE A 37 -10.76 4.57 22.09
C ILE A 37 -9.78 5.01 21.01
N LYS A 38 -10.22 5.05 19.75
CA LYS A 38 -9.38 5.44 18.61
C LYS A 38 -9.00 6.92 18.64
N ASN A 39 -9.94 7.79 19.01
CA ASN A 39 -9.74 9.23 19.01
C ASN A 39 -8.96 9.73 20.22
N ARG A 40 -9.01 9.03 21.37
CA ARG A 40 -8.25 9.37 22.58
C ARG A 40 -6.83 8.83 22.57
N ARG A 41 -6.61 7.69 21.92
CA ARG A 41 -5.31 7.02 21.94
C ARG A 41 -4.24 7.88 21.28
N TYR A 42 -3.10 8.01 21.96
CA TYR A 42 -1.92 8.66 21.40
C TYR A 42 -1.43 7.94 20.14
N HIS A 43 -1.21 8.69 19.07
CA HIS A 43 -0.70 8.17 17.81
C HIS A 43 0.76 8.55 17.61
N HIS A 44 1.63 7.53 17.55
CA HIS A 44 3.09 7.69 17.52
C HIS A 44 3.63 8.51 16.34
N GLY A 45 2.91 8.57 15.20
CA GLY A 45 3.27 9.38 14.04
C GLY A 45 3.03 10.87 14.25
N ILE A 46 1.76 11.29 14.39
CA ILE A 46 1.35 12.68 14.64
C ILE A 46 1.72 13.23 16.03
N LYS A 47 2.24 12.38 16.93
CA LYS A 47 2.67 12.74 18.30
C LYS A 47 1.58 13.36 19.18
N ARG A 48 0.33 12.99 18.93
CA ARG A 48 -0.86 13.41 19.70
C ARG A 48 -2.02 12.44 19.45
N SER A 49 -3.15 12.67 20.10
CA SER A 49 -4.38 11.93 19.81
C SER A 49 -5.04 12.48 18.53
N PRO A 50 -5.72 11.64 17.72
CA PRO A 50 -6.47 12.13 16.57
C PRO A 50 -7.49 13.23 16.92
N PHE A 51 -8.09 13.15 18.11
CA PHE A 51 -9.00 14.18 18.61
C PHE A 51 -8.30 15.53 18.79
N ALA A 52 -7.14 15.55 19.48
CA ALA A 52 -6.39 16.78 19.70
C ALA A 52 -5.92 17.42 18.39
N ALA A 53 -5.45 16.61 17.44
CA ALA A 53 -5.06 17.09 16.11
C ALA A 53 -6.22 17.75 15.34
N MET A 54 -7.45 17.29 15.56
CA MET A 54 -8.62 17.76 14.83
C MET A 54 -9.27 18.98 15.49
N PHE A 55 -9.35 18.98 16.82
CA PHE A 55 -10.15 19.92 17.61
C PHE A 55 -9.30 20.87 18.47
N GLY A 56 -7.97 20.80 18.43
CA GLY A 56 -7.12 21.75 19.15
C GLY A 56 -7.04 21.55 20.67
N LYS A 57 -7.69 20.51 21.22
CA LYS A 57 -7.79 20.23 22.66
C LYS A 57 -7.86 18.73 22.94
N ASN A 58 -7.46 18.29 24.13
CA ASN A 58 -7.63 16.88 24.49
C ASN A 58 -9.11 16.56 24.74
N TYR A 59 -9.44 15.27 24.60
CA TYR A 59 -10.80 14.80 24.85
C TYR A 59 -11.24 15.04 26.29
N ASP A 60 -10.35 14.84 27.26
CA ASP A 60 -10.66 14.96 28.68
C ASP A 60 -10.99 16.42 29.05
N ASP A 61 -10.14 17.36 28.60
CA ASP A 61 -10.38 18.81 28.73
C ASP A 61 -11.71 19.25 28.08
N ALA A 62 -12.04 18.65 26.93
CA ALA A 62 -13.29 18.92 26.22
C ALA A 62 -14.53 18.36 26.95
N ASN A 63 -14.36 17.24 27.66
CA ASN A 63 -15.43 16.59 28.41
C ASN A 63 -15.70 17.31 29.75
N GLU A 64 -14.64 17.77 30.43
CA GLU A 64 -14.78 18.58 31.66
C GLU A 64 -15.54 19.88 31.38
N SER A 65 -15.31 20.50 30.23
CA SER A 65 -16.00 21.73 29.81
C SER A 65 -17.50 21.53 29.52
N ARG A 66 -17.96 20.29 29.32
CA ARG A 66 -19.37 19.95 28.98
C ARG A 66 -20.19 19.47 30.17
N GLY A 67 -19.60 19.42 31.38
CA GLY A 67 -20.15 18.64 32.49
C GLY A 67 -19.88 17.16 32.25
N ALA A 68 -19.29 16.49 33.24
CA ALA A 68 -18.78 15.12 33.13
C ALA A 68 -19.77 14.17 32.45
N PHE A 69 -19.47 13.74 31.22
CA PHE A 69 -20.15 12.59 30.64
C PHE A 69 -19.73 11.36 31.44
N GLU A 70 -20.69 10.76 32.16
CA GLU A 70 -20.45 9.64 33.06
C GLU A 70 -19.72 8.50 32.35
N ASN A 71 -18.88 7.83 33.15
CA ASN A 71 -18.14 6.64 32.80
C ASN A 71 -18.95 5.69 31.91
N PRO A 72 -18.43 5.24 30.75
CA PRO A 72 -19.16 4.34 29.85
C PRO A 72 -19.33 2.91 30.39
N ASP A 73 -18.97 2.65 31.65
CA ASP A 73 -19.14 1.35 32.30
C ASP A 73 -20.54 1.18 32.95
N SER A 74 -21.36 2.23 33.01
CA SER A 74 -22.63 2.21 33.76
C SER A 74 -23.91 2.52 32.96
N LEU A 75 -23.85 2.80 31.65
CA LEU A 75 -25.03 3.29 30.91
C LEU A 75 -25.57 2.25 29.93
N GLU A 76 -26.72 1.67 30.27
CA GLU A 76 -27.66 1.12 29.28
C GLU A 76 -28.22 2.30 28.46
N VAL A 77 -27.63 2.56 27.29
CA VAL A 77 -28.10 3.61 26.37
C VAL A 77 -29.09 3.01 25.38
N THR A 78 -30.38 3.30 25.55
CA THR A 78 -31.42 3.05 24.55
C THR A 78 -31.40 4.15 23.47
N GLU A 79 -31.84 3.80 22.26
CA GLU A 79 -31.83 4.64 21.04
C GLU A 79 -32.56 6.00 21.16
N THR A 80 -33.32 6.23 22.24
CA THR A 80 -34.10 7.44 22.50
C THR A 80 -33.27 8.69 22.80
N ASN A 81 -32.01 8.57 23.22
CA ASN A 81 -31.24 9.71 23.73
C ASN A 81 -30.42 10.45 22.66
N ALA A 82 -30.30 9.92 21.44
CA ALA A 82 -29.58 10.61 20.36
C ALA A 82 -30.43 11.71 19.70
N GLU A 83 -31.74 11.47 19.55
CA GLU A 83 -32.68 12.43 18.97
C GLU A 83 -32.99 13.58 19.94
N GLU A 84 -32.99 13.31 21.25
CA GLU A 84 -33.23 14.33 22.30
C GLU A 84 -32.06 15.33 22.47
N ILE A 85 -30.84 14.95 22.04
CA ILE A 85 -29.67 15.84 22.04
C ILE A 85 -29.68 16.75 20.80
N ILE A 86 -30.24 16.27 19.69
CA ILE A 86 -30.36 17.05 18.45
C ILE A 86 -31.47 18.09 18.60
N SER A 87 -32.63 17.72 19.18
CA SER A 87 -33.72 18.68 19.42
C SER A 87 -33.34 19.80 20.42
N ARG A 88 -32.61 19.47 21.49
CA ARG A 88 -32.09 20.46 22.45
C ARG A 88 -31.16 21.51 21.82
N ASN A 89 -30.48 21.17 20.72
CA ASN A 89 -29.62 22.11 20.00
C ASN A 89 -30.40 23.00 19.03
N GLU A 90 -31.57 22.56 18.55
CA GLU A 90 -32.44 23.36 17.68
C GLU A 90 -33.26 24.40 18.47
N ASP A 91 -33.68 24.08 19.70
CA ASP A 91 -34.46 25.00 20.55
C ASP A 91 -33.65 26.19 21.11
N ASN A 92 -32.32 26.17 21.02
CA ASN A 92 -31.45 27.28 21.46
C ASN A 92 -31.18 28.31 20.34
N ALA A 93 -31.79 28.17 19.16
CA ALA A 93 -31.53 29.04 18.01
C ALA A 93 -32.43 30.28 17.92
N LEU A 94 -33.31 30.56 18.89
CA LEU A 94 -34.15 31.75 18.88
C LEU A 94 -34.31 32.34 20.29
N ASP A 95 -33.33 33.12 20.73
CA ASP A 95 -33.62 34.24 21.64
C ASP A 95 -32.74 35.44 21.28
N GLU A 96 -33.33 36.38 20.54
CA GLU A 96 -32.76 37.70 20.30
C GLU A 96 -32.90 38.52 21.59
N ASN A 97 -31.84 38.64 22.39
CA ASN A 97 -31.66 39.90 23.11
C ASN A 97 -30.19 40.28 23.42
N SER A 98 -29.82 41.39 22.79
CA SER A 98 -28.71 42.32 23.02
C SER A 98 -27.81 42.14 24.28
N ASN A 99 -26.54 41.77 24.02
CA ASN A 99 -25.28 42.21 24.68
C ASN A 99 -24.11 41.18 24.65
N GLY A 100 -24.08 40.23 23.70
CA GLY A 100 -23.06 39.15 23.65
C GLY A 100 -21.99 39.24 22.55
N SER A 101 -21.87 40.36 21.82
CA SER A 101 -21.18 40.35 20.51
C SER A 101 -19.64 40.31 20.53
N ILE A 102 -18.96 40.64 21.64
CA ILE A 102 -17.47 40.74 21.65
C ILE A 102 -16.80 39.45 22.13
N THR A 103 -17.46 38.66 22.98
CA THR A 103 -16.86 37.46 23.60
C THR A 103 -16.94 36.23 22.70
N GLN A 104 -18.04 36.03 21.96
CA GLN A 104 -18.17 34.88 21.05
C GLN A 104 -17.16 34.91 19.91
N GLU A 105 -16.98 36.04 19.20
CA GLU A 105 -15.99 36.14 18.12
C GLU A 105 -14.54 35.91 18.59
N PHE A 106 -14.21 36.34 19.80
CA PHE A 106 -12.87 36.17 20.37
C PHE A 106 -12.55 34.70 20.71
N ASP A 107 -13.55 33.95 21.17
CA ASP A 107 -13.42 32.53 21.50
C ASP A 107 -13.29 31.64 20.25
N PHE A 108 -14.01 31.95 19.16
CA PHE A 108 -13.86 31.23 17.89
C PHE A 108 -12.47 31.41 17.27
N VAL A 109 -11.93 32.64 17.26
CA VAL A 109 -10.60 32.92 16.71
C VAL A 109 -9.49 32.23 17.52
N ASN A 110 -9.65 32.14 18.85
CA ASN A 110 -8.70 31.41 19.69
C ASN A 110 -8.79 29.89 19.48
N HIS A 111 -9.99 29.35 19.21
CA HIS A 111 -10.18 27.95 18.88
C HIS A 111 -9.52 27.56 17.55
N ASP A 112 -9.69 28.38 16.51
CA ASP A 112 -9.05 28.14 15.20
C ASP A 112 -7.52 28.21 15.28
N ARG A 113 -6.99 29.12 16.11
CA ARG A 113 -5.54 29.19 16.37
C ARG A 113 -5.00 27.95 17.07
N THR A 114 -5.74 27.40 18.04
CA THR A 114 -5.35 26.15 18.73
C THR A 114 -5.42 24.95 17.80
N ILE A 115 -6.45 24.86 16.96
CA ILE A 115 -6.54 23.81 15.92
C ILE A 115 -5.36 23.92 14.95
N ALA A 116 -5.04 25.13 14.47
CA ALA A 116 -3.92 25.34 13.56
C ALA A 116 -2.59 24.90 14.17
N PHE A 117 -2.33 25.28 15.42
CA PHE A 117 -1.14 24.86 16.17
C PHE A 117 -1.04 23.34 16.30
N GLU A 118 -2.12 22.68 16.69
CA GLU A 118 -2.14 21.21 16.84
C GLU A 118 -1.94 20.49 15.49
N ARG A 119 -2.50 21.02 14.40
CA ARG A 119 -2.30 20.48 13.05
C ARG A 119 -0.88 20.67 12.54
N GLU A 120 -0.30 21.84 12.75
CA GLU A 120 1.09 22.12 12.37
C GLU A 120 2.05 21.17 13.08
N ALA A 121 1.90 21.03 14.39
CA ALA A 121 2.76 20.14 15.15
C ALA A 121 2.48 18.65 14.82
N ALA A 122 1.25 18.28 14.39
CA ALA A 122 0.96 16.94 13.86
C ALA A 122 1.69 16.69 12.55
N SER A 123 1.70 17.68 11.65
CA SER A 123 2.41 17.66 10.38
C SER A 123 3.92 17.49 10.60
N ALA A 124 4.51 18.25 11.53
CA ALA A 124 5.92 18.09 11.91
C ALA A 124 6.25 16.68 12.46
N GLY A 125 5.30 16.04 13.15
CA GLY A 125 5.42 14.64 13.59
C GLY A 125 5.46 13.65 12.42
N GLN A 126 4.57 13.85 11.43
CA GLN A 126 4.53 13.05 10.21
C GLN A 126 5.78 13.21 9.37
N GLU A 127 6.31 14.43 9.25
CA GLU A 127 7.56 14.71 8.53
C GLU A 127 8.73 13.93 9.15
N LYS A 128 8.90 14.01 10.48
CA LYS A 128 9.92 13.21 11.20
C LYS A 128 9.73 11.70 11.02
N GLN A 129 8.48 11.22 10.89
CA GLN A 129 8.22 9.82 10.58
C GLN A 129 8.62 9.48 9.15
N ALA A 130 8.32 10.35 8.18
CA ALA A 130 8.71 10.19 6.79
C ALA A 130 10.24 10.16 6.63
N GLU A 131 10.97 11.04 7.32
CA GLU A 131 12.44 11.02 7.37
C GLU A 131 12.99 9.69 7.88
N LYS A 132 12.42 9.16 8.96
CA LYS A 132 12.80 7.83 9.49
C LYS A 132 12.52 6.72 8.49
N MET A 133 11.39 6.78 7.80
CA MET A 133 11.04 5.81 6.76
C MET A 133 12.01 5.89 5.57
N LEU A 134 12.39 7.10 5.15
CA LEU A 134 13.38 7.31 4.09
C LEU A 134 14.77 6.80 4.50
N LEU A 135 15.20 7.06 5.72
CA LEU A 135 16.47 6.58 6.24
C LEU A 135 16.50 5.04 6.28
N ALA A 136 15.45 4.41 6.81
CA ALA A 136 15.33 2.97 6.83
C ALA A 136 15.28 2.37 5.42
N SER A 137 14.63 3.05 4.47
CA SER A 137 14.58 2.66 3.06
C SER A 137 15.97 2.71 2.42
N LYS A 138 16.73 3.80 2.61
CA LYS A 138 18.10 3.96 2.09
C LYS A 138 19.06 2.91 2.66
N GLN A 139 18.89 2.53 3.93
CA GLN A 139 19.66 1.45 4.54
C GLN A 139 19.34 0.07 3.94
N ARG A 140 18.07 -0.15 3.55
CA ARG A 140 17.61 -1.44 3.03
C ARG A 140 17.89 -1.61 1.53
N PHE A 141 17.80 -0.53 0.76
CA PHE A 141 17.97 -0.54 -0.69
C PHE A 141 19.15 0.35 -1.09
N HIS A 142 20.23 -0.29 -1.51
CA HIS A 142 21.47 0.39 -1.88
C HIS A 142 21.26 1.35 -3.06
N PRO A 143 22.01 2.47 -3.11
CA PRO A 143 22.05 3.30 -4.30
C PRO A 143 22.59 2.49 -5.49
N VAL A 144 22.15 2.89 -6.69
CA VAL A 144 22.40 2.27 -8.01
C VAL A 144 22.69 3.50 -8.83
N ASN A 145 23.86 3.50 -9.43
CA ASN A 145 24.35 4.56 -10.27
C ASN A 145 23.87 4.30 -11.71
N VAL A 146 23.86 5.37 -12.50
CA VAL A 146 23.60 5.25 -13.94
C VAL A 146 24.67 4.34 -14.56
N GLY A 147 24.23 3.38 -15.37
CA GLY A 147 25.06 2.36 -15.99
C GLY A 147 25.12 1.03 -15.24
N ASP A 148 24.62 0.97 -13.99
CA ASP A 148 24.66 -0.27 -13.22
C ASP A 148 23.64 -1.30 -13.74
N ASN A 149 24.05 -2.57 -13.76
CA ASN A 149 23.16 -3.68 -14.06
C ASN A 149 22.28 -4.00 -12.85
N VAL A 150 20.97 -3.97 -13.05
CA VAL A 150 19.99 -4.34 -12.04
C VAL A 150 19.10 -5.47 -12.51
N ARG A 151 18.48 -6.14 -11.55
CA ARG A 151 17.54 -7.23 -11.73
C ARG A 151 16.16 -6.77 -11.30
N ILE A 152 15.17 -6.99 -12.15
CA ILE A 152 13.76 -6.76 -11.84
C ILE A 152 13.07 -8.11 -11.68
N THR A 153 12.39 -8.32 -10.55
CA THR A 153 11.57 -9.51 -10.34
C THR A 153 10.31 -9.44 -11.21
N ILE A 154 10.04 -10.51 -11.96
CA ILE A 154 8.90 -10.59 -12.87
C ILE A 154 7.71 -11.20 -12.13
N ASP A 155 6.57 -10.53 -12.19
CA ASP A 155 5.34 -11.05 -11.63
C ASP A 155 4.91 -12.37 -12.32
N PRO A 156 4.31 -13.32 -11.58
CA PRO A 156 3.88 -14.60 -12.16
C PRO A 156 2.94 -14.48 -13.36
N VAL A 157 2.19 -13.38 -13.45
CA VAL A 157 1.24 -13.08 -14.54
C VAL A 157 1.97 -12.77 -15.86
N ASP A 158 3.13 -12.11 -15.79
CA ASP A 158 3.93 -11.74 -16.97
C ASP A 158 5.04 -12.74 -17.27
N ARG A 159 5.31 -13.64 -16.33
CA ARG A 159 6.32 -14.67 -16.47
C ARG A 159 5.82 -15.83 -17.35
N PRO A 160 6.52 -16.17 -18.45
CA PRO A 160 6.21 -17.38 -19.19
C PRO A 160 6.46 -18.63 -18.34
N LYS A 161 5.79 -19.75 -18.65
CA LYS A 161 5.83 -20.97 -17.82
C LYS A 161 7.24 -21.53 -17.54
N ILE A 162 8.18 -21.35 -18.48
CA ILE A 162 9.62 -21.70 -18.33
C ILE A 162 10.49 -20.43 -18.37
N GLY A 163 9.94 -19.28 -17.99
CA GLY A 163 10.68 -18.02 -17.94
C GLY A 163 11.58 -17.94 -16.71
N HIS A 164 12.63 -17.13 -16.81
CA HIS A 164 13.39 -16.71 -15.63
C HIS A 164 12.49 -15.91 -14.68
N ARG A 165 12.86 -15.87 -13.39
CA ARG A 165 12.16 -15.05 -12.38
C ARG A 165 12.51 -13.58 -12.48
N ASN A 166 13.68 -13.27 -13.04
CA ASN A 166 14.23 -11.93 -13.06
C ASN A 166 14.56 -11.53 -14.49
N LEU A 167 14.32 -10.26 -14.81
CA LEU A 167 14.78 -9.60 -16.02
C LEU A 167 16.06 -8.81 -15.69
N MET A 168 17.09 -8.99 -16.51
CA MET A 168 18.33 -8.21 -16.42
C MET A 168 18.16 -6.91 -17.20
N VAL A 169 18.53 -5.79 -16.58
CA VAL A 169 18.38 -4.46 -17.16
C VAL A 169 19.53 -3.54 -16.76
N VAL A 170 19.70 -2.44 -17.47
CA VAL A 170 20.66 -1.36 -17.18
C VAL A 170 19.88 -0.09 -16.85
N ASP A 171 20.33 0.62 -15.83
CA ASP A 171 19.77 1.94 -15.50
C ASP A 171 20.44 3.02 -16.38
N ASP A 172 19.66 3.77 -17.16
CA ASP A 172 20.11 4.91 -17.95
C ASP A 172 19.25 6.15 -17.63
N LEU A 173 19.69 6.92 -16.63
CA LEU A 173 19.11 8.19 -16.18
C LEU A 173 17.56 8.18 -16.15
N TYR A 174 16.99 7.41 -15.21
CA TYR A 174 15.55 7.21 -14.97
C TYR A 174 14.84 6.27 -15.96
N SER A 175 15.50 5.85 -17.04
CA SER A 175 14.99 4.85 -17.96
C SER A 175 15.70 3.52 -17.78
N ILE A 176 14.99 2.42 -18.00
CA ILE A 176 15.53 1.08 -17.82
C ILE A 176 15.68 0.42 -19.18
N GLY A 177 16.92 0.11 -19.55
CA GLY A 177 17.30 -0.53 -20.79
C GLY A 177 17.41 -2.04 -20.67
N THR A 178 16.88 -2.76 -21.66
CA THR A 178 17.15 -4.19 -21.88
C THR A 178 17.92 -4.34 -23.20
N THR A 179 18.52 -5.51 -23.45
CA THR A 179 19.06 -5.86 -24.78
C THR A 179 18.05 -5.71 -25.91
N ASN A 180 16.76 -5.74 -25.57
CA ASN A 180 15.64 -5.65 -26.49
C ASN A 180 15.01 -4.25 -26.52
N GLY A 181 15.60 -3.27 -25.86
CA GLY A 181 15.16 -1.87 -25.90
C GLY A 181 14.77 -1.30 -24.54
N VAL A 182 14.25 -0.06 -24.55
CA VAL A 182 13.95 0.73 -23.36
C VAL A 182 12.53 0.45 -22.87
N LEU A 183 12.39 0.23 -21.56
CA LEU A 183 11.11 0.06 -20.90
C LEU A 183 10.45 1.42 -20.64
N PRO A 184 9.19 1.64 -21.05
CA PRO A 184 8.49 2.91 -20.80
C PRO A 184 8.02 3.06 -19.35
N GLN A 185 7.99 1.96 -18.59
CA GLN A 185 7.55 1.95 -17.20
C GLN A 185 8.69 2.40 -16.28
N MET A 186 8.38 3.28 -15.33
CA MET A 186 9.29 3.63 -14.25
C MET A 186 9.24 2.58 -13.14
N PHE A 187 10.39 2.26 -12.57
CA PHE A 187 10.51 1.31 -11.47
C PHE A 187 10.96 2.02 -10.21
N SER A 188 10.38 1.62 -9.08
CA SER A 188 10.78 2.13 -7.78
C SER A 188 12.03 1.39 -7.28
N ARG A 189 12.82 2.07 -6.44
CA ARG A 189 14.09 1.55 -5.90
C ARG A 189 13.99 0.16 -5.26
N ASN A 190 12.87 -0.14 -4.60
CA ASN A 190 12.62 -1.43 -3.96
C ASN A 190 12.39 -2.60 -4.95
N GLN A 191 12.11 -2.31 -6.22
CA GLN A 191 11.93 -3.30 -7.29
C GLN A 191 13.25 -3.61 -8.01
N LEU A 192 14.27 -2.77 -7.83
CA LEU A 192 15.57 -2.90 -8.46
C LEU A 192 16.54 -3.60 -7.52
N HIS A 193 17.11 -4.70 -7.99
CA HIS A 193 18.13 -5.44 -7.26
C HIS A 193 19.49 -5.29 -7.96
N PRO A 194 20.47 -4.62 -7.34
CA PRO A 194 21.81 -4.47 -7.92
C PRO A 194 22.42 -5.83 -8.27
N CYS A 195 23.13 -5.88 -9.39
CA CYS A 195 23.87 -7.05 -9.83
C CYS A 195 25.36 -6.71 -9.81
N GLU A 196 26.18 -7.56 -9.18
CA GLU A 196 27.64 -7.37 -9.10
C GLU A 196 28.35 -7.59 -10.44
N THR A 197 27.69 -8.27 -11.38
CA THR A 197 28.25 -8.62 -12.68
C THR A 197 27.61 -7.77 -13.79
N GLU A 198 28.45 -7.19 -14.63
CA GLU A 198 28.07 -6.41 -15.82
C GLU A 198 27.74 -7.36 -16.98
N PHE A 199 26.50 -7.35 -17.44
CA PHE A 199 26.02 -8.22 -18.54
C PHE A 199 25.61 -7.47 -19.80
N ILE A 200 25.28 -6.20 -19.66
CA ILE A 200 24.67 -5.34 -20.68
C ILE A 200 25.30 -3.97 -20.44
N SER A 201 25.88 -3.37 -21.47
CA SER A 201 26.33 -1.98 -21.42
C SER A 201 25.24 -1.03 -21.92
N VAL A 202 25.33 0.25 -21.59
CA VAL A 202 24.39 1.27 -22.09
C VAL A 202 24.38 1.32 -23.62
N ALA A 203 25.50 1.01 -24.28
CA ALA A 203 25.60 0.97 -25.74
C ALA A 203 24.88 -0.22 -26.39
N ASP A 204 24.62 -1.29 -25.65
CA ASP A 204 23.93 -2.49 -26.15
C ASP A 204 22.40 -2.35 -26.14
N VAL A 205 21.88 -1.25 -25.58
CA VAL A 205 20.44 -1.00 -25.48
C VAL A 205 19.97 -0.30 -26.76
N PRO A 206 19.11 -0.93 -27.57
CA PRO A 206 18.59 -0.28 -28.77
C PRO A 206 17.56 0.81 -28.41
N ASP A 207 17.54 1.90 -29.20
CA ASP A 207 16.59 3.03 -29.11
C ASP A 207 15.16 2.66 -29.59
N ARG A 208 14.66 1.49 -29.18
CA ARG A 208 13.28 1.06 -29.41
C ARG A 208 12.58 0.89 -28.08
N THR A 209 11.36 1.40 -27.98
CA THR A 209 10.53 1.21 -26.79
C THR A 209 9.89 -0.18 -26.80
N THR A 210 10.04 -0.94 -25.72
CA THR A 210 9.48 -2.29 -25.59
C THR A 210 8.70 -2.41 -24.29
N SER A 211 7.52 -3.05 -24.32
CA SER A 211 6.76 -3.28 -23.08
C SER A 211 7.43 -4.32 -22.19
N PHE A 212 7.21 -4.25 -20.88
CA PHE A 212 7.83 -5.17 -19.91
C PHE A 212 7.59 -6.65 -20.26
N ARG A 213 6.34 -7.03 -20.53
CA ARG A 213 5.98 -8.40 -20.96
C ARG A 213 6.64 -8.80 -22.29
N ALA A 214 6.82 -7.86 -23.23
CA ALA A 214 7.51 -8.15 -24.48
C ALA A 214 9.00 -8.40 -24.26
N ALA A 215 9.66 -7.56 -23.45
CA ALA A 215 11.06 -7.73 -23.08
C ALA A 215 11.32 -9.06 -22.36
N VAL A 216 10.46 -9.43 -21.41
CA VAL A 216 10.50 -10.75 -20.73
C VAL A 216 10.32 -11.91 -21.69
N GLY A 217 9.41 -11.76 -22.65
CA GLY A 217 9.15 -12.76 -23.67
C GLY A 217 10.33 -12.98 -24.61
N GLU A 218 11.01 -11.90 -25.01
CA GLU A 218 12.18 -11.94 -25.89
C GLU A 218 13.45 -12.39 -25.17
N SER A 219 13.59 -12.09 -23.88
CA SER A 219 14.67 -12.62 -23.05
C SER A 219 14.48 -14.11 -22.70
N SER A 220 13.31 -14.67 -22.95
CA SER A 220 13.01 -16.08 -22.66
C SER A 220 13.37 -16.98 -23.85
N VAL A 221 14.15 -18.03 -23.59
CA VAL A 221 14.56 -19.05 -24.59
C VAL A 221 13.38 -19.64 -25.37
N HIS A 222 12.20 -19.76 -24.74
CA HIS A 222 11.01 -20.36 -25.33
C HIS A 222 9.96 -19.35 -25.81
N GLY A 223 10.28 -18.04 -25.76
CA GLY A 223 9.36 -16.96 -26.09
C GLY A 223 8.23 -16.75 -25.07
N LYS A 224 7.27 -15.90 -25.45
CA LYS A 224 6.13 -15.46 -24.62
C LYS A 224 5.23 -16.58 -24.08
N GLN A 225 5.12 -17.72 -24.77
CA GLN A 225 4.19 -18.80 -24.41
C GLN A 225 4.84 -19.95 -23.60
N GLY A 226 6.17 -19.91 -23.39
CA GLY A 226 6.90 -20.81 -22.50
C GLY A 226 7.15 -22.23 -23.03
N HIS A 227 6.19 -22.91 -23.66
CA HIS A 227 6.41 -24.22 -24.28
C HIS A 227 5.93 -24.21 -25.73
N ARG A 228 6.81 -24.52 -26.68
CA ARG A 228 6.40 -24.81 -28.05
C ARG A 228 6.25 -26.32 -28.21
N HIS A 229 5.15 -26.73 -28.82
CA HIS A 229 4.93 -28.11 -29.22
C HIS A 229 4.32 -28.15 -30.62
N CYS A 230 4.63 -29.19 -31.39
CA CYS A 230 3.97 -29.41 -32.67
C CYS A 230 2.76 -30.33 -32.50
N LEU A 231 1.76 -30.15 -33.35
CA LEU A 231 0.57 -31.01 -33.44
C LEU A 231 0.74 -32.09 -34.52
N CYS A 232 1.98 -32.51 -34.79
CA CYS A 232 2.26 -33.47 -35.83
C CYS A 232 1.88 -34.89 -35.39
N THR A 233 1.20 -35.63 -36.26
CA THR A 233 0.83 -37.03 -36.04
C THR A 233 1.89 -38.02 -36.52
N GLY A 234 2.96 -37.55 -37.19
CA GLY A 234 4.03 -38.38 -37.74
C GLY A 234 5.44 -37.93 -37.35
N GLY A 235 6.46 -38.52 -37.99
CA GLY A 235 7.86 -38.44 -37.57
C GLY A 235 8.62 -37.11 -37.76
N CYS A 236 7.95 -35.96 -37.88
CA CYS A 236 8.55 -34.61 -37.87
C CYS A 236 9.83 -34.41 -38.73
N SER A 237 9.87 -34.98 -39.94
CA SER A 237 11.05 -34.87 -40.82
C SER A 237 11.07 -33.59 -41.67
N SER A 238 9.93 -32.97 -41.94
CA SER A 238 9.81 -31.80 -42.82
C SER A 238 9.44 -30.52 -42.08
N ASN A 239 9.58 -29.37 -42.74
CA ASN A 239 9.21 -28.04 -42.23
C ASN A 239 7.68 -27.86 -42.03
N ARG A 240 6.86 -28.91 -42.24
CA ARG A 240 5.48 -28.97 -41.74
C ARG A 240 5.42 -29.04 -40.22
N CYS A 241 6.48 -29.56 -39.57
CA CYS A 241 6.58 -29.54 -38.13
C CYS A 241 6.91 -28.12 -37.63
N ALA A 242 6.05 -27.58 -36.75
CA ALA A 242 6.25 -26.25 -36.16
C ALA A 242 7.54 -26.15 -35.34
N CYS A 243 7.93 -27.21 -34.63
CA CYS A 243 9.18 -27.26 -33.87
C CYS A 243 10.39 -27.18 -34.81
N LYS A 244 10.45 -28.05 -35.83
CA LYS A 244 11.53 -28.06 -36.81
C LYS A 244 11.61 -26.76 -37.61
N LYS A 245 10.46 -26.19 -38.02
CA LYS A 245 10.39 -24.88 -38.67
C LYS A 245 10.96 -23.75 -37.80
N SER A 246 10.81 -23.86 -36.48
CA SER A 246 11.37 -22.92 -35.51
C SER A 246 12.83 -23.22 -35.12
N GLY A 247 13.47 -24.23 -35.73
CA GLY A 247 14.81 -24.68 -35.36
C GLY A 247 14.90 -25.41 -34.01
N LEU A 248 13.77 -25.87 -33.46
CA LEU A 248 13.68 -26.54 -32.16
C LEU A 248 13.46 -28.05 -32.31
N LEU A 249 14.00 -28.81 -31.36
CA LEU A 249 13.74 -30.23 -31.22
C LEU A 249 12.36 -30.48 -30.56
N CYS A 250 11.70 -31.57 -30.95
CA CYS A 250 10.42 -31.98 -30.39
C CYS A 250 10.62 -32.62 -29.01
N ASN A 251 9.94 -32.09 -28.00
CA ASN A 251 9.94 -32.65 -26.64
C ASN A 251 8.82 -33.68 -26.43
N SER A 252 8.75 -34.27 -25.23
CA SER A 252 7.74 -35.25 -24.83
C SER A 252 6.29 -34.73 -24.84
N ARG A 253 6.07 -33.41 -24.95
CA ARG A 253 4.72 -32.83 -25.13
C ARG A 253 4.27 -32.75 -26.60
N CYS A 254 5.19 -32.89 -27.55
CA CYS A 254 4.86 -32.94 -28.98
C CYS A 254 4.30 -34.30 -29.39
N HIS A 255 4.88 -35.36 -28.83
CA HIS A 255 4.51 -36.73 -29.12
C HIS A 255 4.56 -37.52 -27.83
N HIS A 256 3.45 -38.16 -27.47
CA HIS A 256 3.38 -38.98 -26.27
C HIS A 256 4.11 -40.30 -26.47
N SER A 257 3.61 -41.14 -27.38
CA SER A 257 4.16 -42.47 -27.72
C SER A 257 4.60 -42.63 -29.18
N LEU A 258 4.38 -41.62 -30.03
CA LEU A 258 4.71 -41.68 -31.46
C LEU A 258 6.21 -41.50 -31.72
N SER A 259 6.74 -42.23 -32.71
CA SER A 259 8.14 -42.09 -33.12
C SER A 259 8.36 -40.74 -33.83
N CYS A 260 9.27 -39.94 -33.28
CA CYS A 260 9.64 -38.64 -33.82
C CYS A 260 11.10 -38.67 -34.26
N LYS A 261 11.39 -38.19 -35.49
CA LYS A 261 12.76 -38.09 -36.04
C LYS A 261 13.42 -36.73 -35.77
N ASN A 262 12.73 -35.81 -35.12
CA ASN A 262 13.22 -34.48 -34.72
C ASN A 262 13.24 -34.40 -33.18
N LYS A 263 13.98 -35.29 -32.53
CA LYS A 263 14.17 -35.32 -31.07
C LYS A 263 15.49 -34.68 -30.69
#